data_AF-A0A381WH99-F1
#
_entry.id   AF-A0A381WH99-F1
#
_cell.length_a   1.000
_cell.length_b   1.000
_cell.length_c   1.000
_cell.angle_alpha   90.00
_cell.angle_beta   90.00
_cell.angle_gamma   90.00
#
_symmetry.space_group_name_H-M   'P 1'
#
loop_
_entity.id
_entity.type
_entity.pdbx_description
1 polymer ?
#
loop_
_entity_poly.entity_id
_entity_poly.type
_entity_poly.pdbx_seq_one_letter_code
_entity_poly.pdbx_strand_id
1 'polypeptide(L)' 'MKKVGKKLCWKYLIAIAIAVVPLQPMAQSNEKIVNVFNWADYIGTDTVENFEKEYGIKVNYDEYESS' A
#
# COMPACT_ATOMS: atom_id res chain seq x y z
N MET A 1 -2.95 46.37 -36.19
CA MET A 1 -3.69 45.20 -35.68
C MET A 1 -2.71 44.06 -35.37
N LYS A 2 -2.16 43.98 -34.14
CA LYS A 2 -1.16 42.93 -33.75
C LYS A 2 -1.42 42.30 -32.37
N LYS A 3 -2.49 42.69 -31.67
CA LYS A 3 -2.77 42.29 -30.27
C LYS A 3 -3.56 40.99 -30.12
N VAL A 4 -4.19 40.48 -31.19
CA VAL A 4 -5.08 39.30 -31.13
C VAL A 4 -4.30 37.98 -31.11
N GLY A 5 -3.24 37.84 -31.92
CA GLY A 5 -2.43 36.62 -31.97
C GLY A 5 -1.62 36.33 -30.70
N LYS A 6 -1.13 37.38 -30.02
CA LYS A 6 -0.31 37.23 -28.80
C LYS A 6 -1.13 36.80 -27.58
N LYS A 7 -2.39 37.25 -27.50
CA LYS A 7 -3.34 36.86 -26.42
C LYS A 7 -3.90 35.45 -26.61
N LEU A 8 -4.00 35.00 -27.86
CA LEU A 8 -4.50 33.67 -28.22
C LEU A 8 -3.46 32.59 -27.83
N CYS A 9 -2.19 32.75 -28.24
CA CYS A 9 -1.12 31.82 -27.84
C CYS A 9 -0.89 31.78 -26.32
N TRP A 10 -1.08 32.89 -25.61
CA TRP A 10 -0.89 32.93 -24.16
C TRP A 10 -1.98 32.20 -23.38
N LYS A 11 -3.22 32.18 -23.87
CA LYS A 11 -4.32 31.37 -23.29
C LYS A 11 -4.11 29.87 -23.49
N TYR A 12 -3.54 29.46 -24.62
CA TYR A 12 -3.26 28.05 -24.91
C TYR A 12 -2.02 27.52 -24.19
N LEU A 13 -1.06 28.37 -23.83
CA LEU A 13 0.10 27.96 -23.03
C LEU A 13 -0.25 27.66 -21.56
N ILE A 14 -1.30 28.28 -21.01
CA ILE A 14 -1.78 28.00 -19.64
C ILE A 14 -2.65 26.73 -19.61
N ALA A 15 -3.33 26.39 -20.72
CA ALA A 15 -4.17 25.20 -20.82
C ALA A 15 -3.38 23.88 -20.97
N ILE A 16 -2.11 23.93 -21.36
CA ILE A 16 -1.26 22.73 -21.53
C ILE A 16 -0.50 22.36 -20.23
N ALA A 17 -0.49 23.23 -19.23
CA ALA A 17 0.31 23.04 -18.01
C ALA A 17 -0.35 22.17 -16.92
N ILE A 18 -1.58 21.68 -17.09
CA ILE A 18 -2.38 21.11 -15.98
C ILE A 18 -2.43 19.56 -15.95
N ALA A 19 -1.95 18.83 -16.95
CA ALA A 19 -2.23 17.38 -17.03
C ALA A 19 -1.02 16.45 -16.89
N VAL A 20 0.02 16.83 -16.14
CA VAL A 20 1.05 15.86 -15.71
C VAL A 20 0.89 15.65 -14.21
N VAL A 21 -0.08 14.82 -13.83
CA VAL A 21 -0.11 14.23 -12.48
C VAL A 21 1.02 13.21 -12.46
N PRO A 22 2.10 13.39 -11.68
CA PRO A 22 3.09 12.35 -11.53
C PRO A 22 2.37 11.14 -10.93
N LEU A 23 2.41 10.01 -11.63
CA LEU A 23 2.09 8.71 -11.05
C LEU A 23 3.11 8.46 -9.95
N GLN A 24 2.79 8.88 -8.73
CA GLN A 24 3.59 8.51 -7.59
C GLN A 24 3.48 6.99 -7.46
N PRO A 25 4.60 6.26 -7.41
CA PRO A 25 4.53 4.84 -7.09
C PRO A 25 3.87 4.74 -5.73
N MET A 26 2.68 4.13 -5.69
CA MET A 26 2.07 3.72 -4.44
C MET A 26 3.08 2.79 -3.79
N ALA A 27 3.66 3.19 -2.66
CA ALA A 27 4.49 2.32 -1.87
C ALA A 27 3.62 1.12 -1.50
N GLN A 28 3.81 0.01 -2.20
CA GLN A 28 3.16 -1.24 -1.88
C GLN A 28 3.75 -1.64 -0.53
N SER A 29 2.97 -1.47 0.54
CA SER A 29 3.34 -1.94 1.86
C SER A 29 3.71 -3.41 1.69
N ASN A 30 4.99 -3.73 1.85
CA ASN A 30 5.44 -5.11 1.89
C ASN A 30 5.05 -5.64 3.26
N GLU A 31 3.76 -5.92 3.41
CA GLU A 31 3.16 -6.42 4.63
C GLU A 31 3.86 -7.73 4.97
N LYS A 32 4.58 -7.73 6.08
CA LYS A 32 5.33 -8.89 6.53
C LYS A 32 4.33 -9.86 7.14
N ILE A 33 4.09 -10.97 6.45
CA ILE A 33 3.18 -12.02 6.90
C ILE A 33 3.97 -13.32 7.05
N VAL A 34 3.80 -13.99 8.19
CA VAL A 34 4.24 -15.37 8.40
C VAL A 34 3.03 -16.28 8.41
N ASN A 35 3.11 -17.41 7.69
CA ASN A 35 2.06 -18.42 7.69
C ASN A 35 2.47 -19.53 8.64
N VAL A 36 1.60 -19.86 9.60
CA VAL A 36 1.84 -20.85 10.63
C VAL A 36 0.75 -21.89 10.58
N PHE A 37 1.14 -23.16 10.54
CA PHE A 37 0.25 -24.30 10.59
C PHE A 37 0.68 -25.21 11.73
N ASN A 38 -0.18 -25.39 12.73
CA ASN A 38 0.16 -26.07 13.97
C ASN A 38 -1.08 -26.72 14.62
N TRP A 39 -0.87 -27.68 15.53
CA TRP A 39 -1.94 -28.24 16.36
C TRP A 39 -2.41 -27.21 17.42
N ALA A 40 -3.72 -27.12 17.67
CA ALA A 40 -4.30 -26.12 18.58
C ALA A 40 -3.70 -26.15 20.00
N ASP A 41 -3.42 -27.34 20.53
CA ASP A 41 -2.93 -27.52 21.91
C ASP A 41 -1.44 -27.15 22.12
N TYR A 42 -0.72 -26.74 21.07
CA TYR A 42 0.73 -26.48 21.09
C TYR A 42 1.11 -24.98 21.06
N ILE A 43 0.17 -24.08 21.33
CA ILE A 43 0.45 -22.64 21.39
C ILE A 43 -0.20 -21.99 22.61
N GLY A 44 0.45 -20.97 23.18
CA GLY A 44 -0.14 -20.16 24.24
C GLY A 44 -1.18 -19.19 23.66
N THR A 45 -2.21 -18.86 24.44
CA THR A 45 -3.34 -17.99 24.01
C THR A 45 -2.87 -16.63 23.51
N ASP A 46 -1.77 -16.12 24.06
CA ASP A 46 -1.29 -14.76 23.79
C ASP A 46 -0.04 -14.77 22.89
N THR A 47 0.42 -15.94 22.44
CA THR A 47 1.68 -16.08 21.69
C THR A 47 1.63 -15.33 20.36
N VAL A 48 0.51 -15.41 19.64
CA VAL A 48 0.33 -14.72 18.36
C VAL A 48 0.35 -13.21 18.55
N GLU A 49 -0.44 -12.68 19.49
CA GLU A 49 -0.51 -11.24 19.77
C GLU A 49 0.87 -10.67 20.17
N ASN A 50 1.57 -11.36 21.08
CA ASN A 50 2.89 -10.94 21.53
C ASN A 50 3.92 -10.94 20.39
N PHE A 51 3.88 -11.96 19.52
CA PHE A 51 4.75 -12.03 18.34
C PHE A 51 4.48 -10.88 17.37
N GLU A 52 3.22 -10.60 17.04
CA GLU A 52 2.88 -9.50 16.13
C GLU A 52 3.35 -8.16 16.69
N LYS A 53 3.20 -7.94 18.00
CA LYS A 53 3.61 -6.71 18.69
C LYS A 53 5.12 -6.53 18.74
N GLU A 54 5.88 -7.60 18.99
CA GLU A 54 7.33 -7.54 19.11
C GLU A 54 8.01 -7.34 17.76
N TYR A 55 7.55 -8.03 16.72
CA TYR A 55 8.24 -8.07 15.43
C TYR A 55 7.58 -7.20 14.35
N GLY A 56 6.35 -6.73 14.57
CA GLY A 56 5.58 -6.01 13.55
C GLY A 56 5.31 -6.85 12.31
N ILE A 57 5.15 -8.17 12.50
CA ILE A 57 4.87 -9.16 11.45
C ILE A 57 3.50 -9.75 11.74
N LYS A 58 2.62 -9.75 10.74
CA LYS A 58 1.30 -10.37 10.83
C LYS A 58 1.42 -11.89 10.80
N VAL A 59 0.64 -12.57 11.62
CA VAL A 59 0.55 -14.04 11.61
C VAL A 59 -0.74 -14.46 10.93
N ASN A 60 -0.62 -15.22 9.86
CA ASN A 60 -1.71 -16.01 9.31
C ASN A 60 -1.63 -17.41 9.93
N TYR A 61 -2.52 -17.71 10.88
CA TYR A 61 -2.47 -18.93 11.68
C TYR A 61 -3.64 -19.84 11.29
N ASP A 62 -3.31 -21.07 10.91
CA ASP A 62 -4.27 -22.13 10.63
C ASP A 62 -4.03 -23.30 11.59
N GLU A 63 -5.12 -23.83 12.14
CA GLU A 63 -5.08 -24.99 13.03
C GLU A 63 -5.15 -26.29 12.24
N TYR A 64 -4.25 -27.21 12.57
CA TYR A 64 -4.30 -28.58 12.07
C TYR A 64 -5.08 -29.47 13.03
N GLU A 65 -6.16 -30.05 12.52
CA GLU A 65 -6.94 -31.11 13.17
C GLU A 65 -6.56 -32.46 12.53
N SER A 66 -5.92 -33.35 13.29
CA SER A 66 -5.76 -34.75 12.86
C SER A 66 -7.02 -35.50 13.24
N SER A 67 -7.81 -35.89 12.24
CA SER A 67 -8.95 -36.80 12.41
C SER A 67 -8.51 -38.22 12.77
#